data_AF-A0A3C1B949-F1
#
_entry.id   AF-A0A3C1B949-F1
#
_cell.length_a   1.000
_cell.length_b   1.000
_cell.length_c   1.000
_cell.angle_alpha   90.00
_cell.angle_beta   90.00
_cell.angle_gamma   90.00
#
_symmetry.space_group_name_H-M   'P 1'
#
loop_
_entity.id
_entity.type
_entity.pdbx_description
1 polymer ?
#
loop_
_entity_poly.entity_id
_entity_poly.type
_entity_poly.pdbx_seq_one_letter_code
_entity_poly.pdbx_strand_id
1 'polypeptide(L)'
;MKIRFDTDDAQQPRSFDHPVKVICAATPSALPNALIALDRALSEGHWIAGYASYEMGYALEPRLNAAMPETRQWPLLCFGVYQGPTARPPLSTAAHRAAQLSAFTPQWRFDEYEKAFTTVQRYIAAGDIYQANLTFGLTAELQGSVERLLDDLSAYQ
;
A
#
# COMPACT_ATOMS: atom_id res chain seq x y z
N MET A 1 -13.79 -1.95 -6.73
CA MET A 1 -12.35 -1.70 -6.51
C MET A 1 -11.69 -1.47 -7.85
N LYS A 2 -10.98 -0.35 -8.01
CA LYS A 2 -10.27 0.02 -9.23
C LYS A 2 -8.81 0.24 -8.90
N ILE A 3 -7.90 -0.37 -9.65
CA ILE A 3 -6.46 -0.28 -9.41
C ILE A 3 -5.76 -0.02 -10.73
N ARG A 4 -4.81 0.91 -10.72
CA ARG A 4 -3.98 1.24 -11.88
C ARG A 4 -2.52 0.96 -11.52
N PHE A 5 -1.81 0.35 -12.45
CA PHE A 5 -0.38 0.12 -12.38
C PHE A 5 0.30 0.91 -13.49
N ASP A 6 1.39 1.60 -13.15
CA ASP A 6 2.18 2.41 -14.09
C ASP A 6 3.05 1.52 -14.98
N THR A 7 3.58 0.44 -14.42
CA THR A 7 4.36 -0.58 -15.13
C THR A 7 3.92 -1.97 -14.68
N ASP A 8 3.76 -2.88 -15.64
CA ASP A 8 3.78 -4.32 -15.42
C ASP A 8 5.17 -4.88 -15.78
N ASP A 9 5.39 -6.20 -15.65
CA ASP A 9 6.64 -6.86 -16.07
C ASP A 9 6.97 -6.65 -17.56
N ALA A 10 5.97 -6.26 -18.38
CA ALA A 10 6.10 -5.91 -19.79
C ALA A 10 6.20 -4.39 -20.05
N GLN A 11 6.36 -3.58 -18.98
CA GLN A 11 6.36 -2.11 -18.97
C GLN A 11 5.14 -1.47 -19.63
N GLN A 12 3.98 -2.13 -19.58
CA GLN A 12 2.73 -1.57 -20.08
C GLN A 12 1.81 -1.18 -18.92
N PRO A 13 1.20 0.01 -18.95
CA PRO A 13 0.28 0.40 -17.92
C PRO A 13 -1.00 -0.43 -17.99
N ARG A 14 -1.40 -1.02 -16.86
CA ARG A 14 -2.58 -1.88 -16.73
C ARG A 14 -3.59 -1.27 -15.78
N SER A 15 -4.87 -1.50 -16.04
CA SER A 15 -5.96 -1.19 -15.11
C SER A 15 -6.70 -2.47 -14.74
N PHE A 16 -7.11 -2.57 -13.50
CA PHE A 16 -8.03 -3.58 -13.00
C PHE A 16 -9.32 -2.90 -12.57
N ASP A 17 -10.35 -3.05 -13.38
CA ASP A 17 -11.65 -2.42 -13.23
C ASP A 17 -12.74 -3.50 -13.12
N HIS A 18 -13.85 -3.20 -12.45
CA HIS A 18 -15.00 -4.12 -12.34
C HIS A 18 -14.65 -5.52 -11.78
N PRO A 19 -14.25 -5.61 -10.50
CA PRO A 19 -13.95 -6.90 -9.89
C PRO A 19 -15.20 -7.78 -9.84
N VAL A 20 -15.04 -9.06 -10.13
CA VAL A 20 -16.06 -10.11 -9.98
C VAL A 20 -16.41 -10.29 -8.50
N LYS A 21 -15.41 -10.22 -7.64
CA LYS A 21 -15.55 -10.24 -6.17
C LYS A 21 -14.41 -9.45 -5.53
N VAL A 22 -14.62 -9.00 -4.30
CA VAL A 22 -13.61 -8.35 -3.48
C VAL A 22 -13.42 -9.17 -2.22
N ILE A 23 -12.19 -9.52 -1.89
CA ILE A 23 -11.79 -10.34 -0.75
C ILE A 23 -10.95 -9.46 0.18
N CYS A 24 -11.44 -9.21 1.40
CA CYS A 24 -10.72 -8.40 2.38
C CYS A 24 -10.75 -9.05 3.77
N ALA A 25 -9.68 -8.87 4.55
CA ALA A 25 -9.55 -9.38 5.90
C ALA A 25 -9.21 -8.22 6.85
N ALA A 26 -10.17 -7.79 7.67
CA ALA A 26 -9.94 -6.74 8.66
C ALA A 26 -9.29 -7.25 9.95
N THR A 27 -9.48 -8.53 10.29
CA THR A 27 -8.99 -9.14 11.53
C THR A 27 -7.99 -10.26 11.25
N PRO A 28 -7.10 -10.58 12.20
CA PRO A 28 -6.20 -11.73 12.08
C PRO A 28 -6.95 -13.05 11.85
N SER A 29 -8.10 -13.23 12.52
CA SER A 29 -8.93 -14.43 12.39
C SER A 29 -9.56 -14.61 11.00
N ALA A 30 -9.78 -13.52 10.26
CA ALA A 30 -10.31 -13.58 8.90
C ALA A 30 -9.22 -13.85 7.85
N LEU A 31 -7.94 -13.67 8.21
CA LEU A 31 -6.81 -13.71 7.28
C LEU A 31 -6.64 -15.09 6.59
N PRO A 32 -6.69 -16.24 7.31
CA PRO A 32 -6.52 -17.54 6.66
C PRO A 32 -7.58 -17.82 5.58
N ASN A 33 -8.84 -17.51 5.87
CA ASN A 33 -9.95 -17.72 4.92
C ASN A 33 -9.83 -16.78 3.71
N ALA A 34 -9.38 -15.54 3.90
CA ALA A 34 -9.14 -14.62 2.81
C ALA A 34 -8.02 -15.10 1.89
N LEU A 35 -6.91 -15.61 2.44
CA LEU A 35 -5.80 -16.18 1.67
C LEU A 35 -6.25 -17.40 0.86
N ILE A 36 -6.98 -18.34 1.48
CA ILE A 36 -7.56 -19.50 0.76
C ILE A 36 -8.48 -19.05 -0.38
N ALA A 37 -9.29 -18.00 -0.16
CA ALA A 37 -10.18 -17.48 -1.20
C ALA A 37 -9.42 -16.82 -2.36
N LEU A 38 -8.26 -16.19 -2.09
CA LEU A 38 -7.37 -15.64 -3.11
C LEU A 38 -6.70 -16.75 -3.92
N ASP A 39 -6.14 -17.76 -3.25
CA ASP A 39 -5.52 -18.92 -3.91
C ASP A 39 -6.52 -19.65 -4.81
N ARG A 40 -7.76 -19.82 -4.33
CA ARG A 40 -8.83 -20.41 -5.13
C ARG A 40 -9.14 -19.56 -6.36
N ALA A 41 -9.24 -18.24 -6.23
CA ALA A 41 -9.51 -17.37 -7.36
C ALA A 41 -8.41 -17.48 -8.44
N LEU A 42 -7.13 -17.51 -8.03
CA LEU A 42 -6.00 -17.74 -8.91
C LEU A 42 -6.08 -19.11 -9.59
N SER A 43 -6.40 -20.18 -8.85
CA SER A 43 -6.54 -21.54 -9.40
C SER A 43 -7.68 -21.67 -10.42
N GLU A 44 -8.71 -20.83 -10.30
CA GLU A 44 -9.84 -20.75 -11.23
C GLU A 44 -9.50 -19.91 -12.48
N GLY A 45 -8.26 -19.42 -12.63
CA GLY A 45 -7.80 -18.63 -13.78
C GLY A 45 -8.12 -17.14 -13.69
N HIS A 46 -8.58 -16.64 -12.53
CA HIS A 46 -8.78 -15.21 -12.33
C HIS A 46 -7.48 -14.49 -11.99
N TRP A 47 -7.48 -13.19 -12.22
CA TRP A 47 -6.45 -12.27 -11.76
C TRP A 47 -6.84 -11.67 -10.41
N ILE A 48 -5.86 -11.36 -9.56
CA ILE A 48 -6.09 -10.60 -8.33
C ILE A 48 -5.26 -9.32 -8.35
N ALA A 49 -5.83 -8.23 -7.86
CA ALA A 49 -5.11 -6.98 -7.68
C ALA A 49 -5.60 -6.29 -6.41
N GLY A 50 -4.67 -5.77 -5.60
CA GLY A 50 -4.98 -5.20 -4.30
C GLY A 50 -3.78 -4.86 -3.47
N TYR A 51 -3.98 -4.80 -2.16
CA TYR A 51 -2.94 -4.50 -1.19
C TYR A 51 -3.02 -5.42 0.02
N ALA A 52 -1.86 -5.63 0.64
CA ALA A 52 -1.72 -6.07 2.01
C ALA A 52 -1.13 -4.91 2.83
N SER A 53 -1.68 -4.64 4.01
CA SER A 53 -1.15 -3.59 4.88
C SER A 53 0.13 -4.08 5.58
N TYR A 54 0.97 -3.14 6.03
CA TYR A 54 2.15 -3.47 6.84
C TYR A 54 1.76 -4.30 8.08
N GLU A 55 0.60 -4.01 8.66
CA GLU A 55 0.09 -4.67 9.86
C GLU A 55 -0.22 -6.16 9.64
N MET A 56 -0.39 -6.62 8.39
CA MET A 56 -0.54 -8.05 8.09
C MET A 56 0.65 -8.86 8.64
N GLY A 57 1.86 -8.27 8.67
CA GLY A 57 3.04 -8.93 9.22
C GLY A 57 2.89 -9.37 10.69
N TYR A 58 2.19 -8.58 11.52
CA TYR A 58 1.97 -8.93 12.93
C TYR A 58 1.07 -10.17 13.09
N ALA A 59 0.21 -10.47 12.12
CA ALA A 59 -0.65 -11.66 12.12
C ALA A 59 0.05 -12.92 11.56
N LEU A 60 1.14 -12.74 10.81
CA LEU A 60 1.89 -13.85 10.19
C LEU A 60 3.02 -14.36 11.08
N GLU A 61 3.58 -13.52 11.94
CA GLU A 61 4.62 -13.89 12.90
C GLU A 61 4.02 -14.00 14.31
N PRO A 62 3.87 -15.22 14.88
CA PRO A 62 3.24 -15.43 16.18
C PRO A 62 3.85 -14.59 17.31
N ARG A 63 5.16 -14.31 17.27
CA ARG A 63 5.84 -13.47 18.27
C ARG A 63 5.40 -12.01 18.24
N LEU A 64 4.82 -11.55 17.14
CA LEU A 64 4.35 -10.19 16.93
C LEU A 64 2.84 -10.02 17.15
N ASN A 65 2.08 -11.10 17.34
CA ASN A 65 0.63 -11.04 17.53
C ASN A 65 0.19 -10.06 18.62
N ALA A 66 0.93 -10.01 19.74
CA ALA A 66 0.63 -9.13 20.86
C ALA A 66 0.94 -7.64 20.57
N ALA A 67 1.71 -7.35 19.53
CA ALA A 67 2.05 -6.00 19.10
C ALA A 67 1.11 -5.47 18.00
N MET A 68 0.09 -6.23 17.61
CA MET A 68 -0.92 -5.79 16.64
C MET A 68 -1.64 -4.52 17.14
N PRO A 69 -1.68 -3.43 16.35
CA PRO A 69 -2.43 -2.23 16.72
C PRO A 69 -3.93 -2.52 16.88
N GLU A 70 -4.50 -2.06 17.99
CA GLU A 70 -5.94 -2.23 18.28
C GLU A 70 -6.81 -1.49 17.27
N THR A 71 -6.43 -0.27 16.93
CA THR A 71 -7.11 0.56 15.93
C THR A 71 -6.29 0.60 14.65
N ARG A 72 -6.90 0.19 13.54
CA ARG A 72 -6.29 0.20 12.20
C ARG A 72 -7.23 0.90 11.23
N GLN A 73 -6.67 1.76 10.38
CA GLN A 73 -7.45 2.49 9.38
C GLN A 73 -7.84 1.59 8.19
N TRP A 74 -7.02 0.58 7.90
CA TRP A 74 -7.18 -0.30 6.74
C TRP A 74 -7.25 -1.77 7.16
N PRO A 75 -7.96 -2.62 6.39
CA PRO A 75 -7.86 -4.07 6.50
C PRO A 75 -6.42 -4.58 6.35
N LEU A 76 -6.12 -5.76 6.91
CA LEU A 76 -4.82 -6.43 6.74
C LEU A 76 -4.55 -6.79 5.29
N LEU A 77 -5.59 -7.14 4.53
CA LEU A 77 -5.54 -7.23 3.08
C LEU A 77 -6.88 -6.88 2.45
N CYS A 78 -6.83 -6.41 1.21
CA CYS A 78 -8.02 -6.18 0.39
C CYS A 78 -7.66 -6.29 -1.10
N PHE A 79 -8.24 -7.28 -1.77
CA PHE A 79 -7.96 -7.61 -3.17
C PHE A 79 -9.24 -7.77 -3.97
N GLY A 80 -9.29 -7.16 -5.14
CA GLY A 80 -10.29 -7.48 -6.16
C GLY A 80 -9.87 -8.71 -6.95
N VAL A 81 -10.85 -9.49 -7.41
CA VAL A 81 -10.70 -10.62 -8.32
C VAL A 81 -11.28 -10.23 -9.67
N TYR A 82 -10.53 -10.44 -10.75
CA TYR A 82 -10.81 -9.91 -12.08
C TYR A 82 -10.70 -11.00 -13.14
N GLN A 83 -11.39 -10.82 -14.26
CA GLN A 83 -11.24 -11.69 -15.44
C GLN A 83 -9.88 -11.50 -16.12
N GLY A 84 -9.35 -10.28 -16.07
CA GLY A 84 -8.06 -9.94 -16.64
C GLY A 84 -7.79 -8.44 -16.52
N PRO A 85 -6.55 -8.00 -16.78
CA PRO A 85 -6.25 -6.59 -16.86
C PRO A 85 -6.89 -5.97 -18.11
N THR A 86 -7.26 -4.70 -18.02
CA THR A 86 -7.61 -3.86 -19.16
C THR A 86 -6.45 -2.93 -19.49
N ALA A 87 -6.38 -2.47 -20.74
CA ALA A 87 -5.44 -1.42 -21.10
C ALA A 87 -5.77 -0.15 -20.30
N ARG A 88 -4.77 0.52 -19.73
CA ARG A 88 -4.98 1.83 -19.12
C ARG A 88 -5.39 2.81 -20.22
N PRO A 89 -6.48 3.57 -20.05
CA PRO A 89 -6.80 4.65 -20.99
C PRO A 89 -5.63 5.63 -21.04
N PRO A 90 -5.33 6.21 -22.22
CA PRO A 90 -4.24 7.19 -22.35
C PRO A 90 -4.45 8.35 -21.37
N LEU A 91 -3.34 8.94 -20.92
CA LEU A 91 -3.36 10.12 -20.05
C LEU A 91 -4.30 11.16 -20.67
N SER A 92 -5.24 11.68 -19.88
CA SER A 92 -6.17 12.69 -20.37
C SER A 92 -5.36 13.96 -20.71
N THR A 93 -5.21 14.25 -22.01
CA THR A 93 -4.53 15.45 -22.51
C THR A 93 -5.40 16.70 -22.45
N ALA A 94 -6.66 16.57 -21.97
CA ALA A 94 -7.51 17.73 -21.76
C ALA A 94 -6.82 18.69 -20.79
N ALA A 95 -6.92 20.00 -21.07
CA ALA A 95 -6.23 21.11 -20.40
C ALA A 95 -6.66 21.30 -18.93
N HIS A 96 -6.65 20.23 -18.15
CA HIS A 96 -6.80 20.25 -16.71
C HIS A 96 -5.47 20.70 -16.10
N ARG A 97 -5.53 21.52 -15.06
CA ARG A 97 -4.34 21.93 -14.30
C ARG A 97 -3.65 20.68 -13.76
N ALA A 98 -2.31 20.69 -13.72
CA ALA A 98 -1.54 19.65 -13.04
C ALA A 98 -2.00 19.48 -11.59
N ALA A 99 -1.89 18.27 -11.07
CA ALA A 99 -2.11 18.04 -9.65
C ALA A 99 -1.05 18.80 -8.85
N GLN A 100 -1.47 19.45 -7.76
CA GLN A 100 -0.56 20.18 -6.90
C GLN A 100 -0.64 19.63 -5.48
N LEU A 101 0.53 19.41 -4.90
CA LEU A 101 0.66 19.10 -3.49
C LEU A 101 1.08 20.35 -2.73
N SER A 102 0.50 20.58 -1.55
CA SER A 102 1.01 21.58 -0.62
C SER A 102 2.44 21.23 -0.18
N ALA A 103 3.06 22.13 0.57
CA ALA A 103 4.28 21.78 1.29
C ALA A 103 4.02 20.57 2.19
N PHE A 104 4.96 19.62 2.19
CA PHE A 104 4.90 18.45 3.05
C PHE A 104 5.13 18.86 4.49
N THR A 105 4.26 18.37 5.37
CA THR A 105 4.38 18.54 6.82
C THR A 105 4.78 17.21 7.44
N PRO A 106 5.93 17.14 8.13
CA PRO A 106 6.32 15.97 8.90
C PRO A 106 5.33 15.68 10.03
N GLN A 107 4.93 14.41 10.17
CA GLN A 107 4.10 13.98 11.29
C GLN A 107 4.88 13.88 12.60
N TRP A 108 6.20 13.78 12.53
CA TRP A 108 7.08 13.83 13.68
C TRP A 108 7.82 15.14 13.71
N ARG A 109 7.96 15.70 14.91
CA ARG A 109 8.95 16.73 15.18
C ARG A 109 10.35 16.11 15.21
N PHE A 110 11.36 16.96 15.01
CA PHE A 110 12.75 16.51 15.01
C PHE A 110 13.19 15.87 16.34
N ASP A 111 12.70 16.37 17.48
CA ASP A 111 12.99 15.82 18.81
C ASP A 111 12.33 14.46 19.05
N GLU A 112 11.18 14.18 18.43
CA GLU A 112 10.56 12.84 18.44
C GLU A 112 11.37 11.85 17.61
N TYR A 113 11.80 12.28 16.42
CA TYR A 113 12.71 11.50 15.57
C TYR A 113 14.03 11.20 16.29
N GLU A 114 14.67 12.18 16.91
CA GLU A 114 15.95 12.01 17.61
C GLU A 114 15.86 10.95 18.72
N LYS A 115 14.77 10.95 19.49
CA LYS A 115 14.51 9.94 20.53
C LYS A 115 14.37 8.53 19.95
N ALA A 116 13.59 8.39 18.88
CA ALA A 116 13.40 7.11 18.20
C ALA A 116 14.71 6.61 17.57
N PHE A 117 15.45 7.49 16.89
CA PHE A 117 16.74 7.20 16.29
C PHE A 117 17.78 6.77 17.34
N THR A 118 17.87 7.50 18.46
CA THR A 118 18.78 7.14 19.57
C THR A 118 18.46 5.76 20.13
N THR A 119 17.18 5.42 20.22
CA THR A 119 16.74 4.07 20.66
C THR A 119 17.21 2.99 19.69
N VAL A 120 17.04 3.20 18.37
CA VAL A 120 17.53 2.28 17.34
C VAL A 120 19.05 2.11 17.41
N GLN A 121 19.80 3.22 17.51
CA GLN A 121 21.26 3.20 17.64
C GLN A 121 21.72 2.42 18.87
N ARG A 122 21.01 2.57 20.00
CA ARG A 122 21.33 1.80 21.22
C ARG A 122 21.16 0.30 21.01
N TYR A 123 20.07 -0.15 20.36
CA TYR A 123 19.87 -1.57 20.05
C TYR A 123 20.95 -2.11 19.12
N ILE A 124 21.40 -1.30 18.15
CA ILE A 124 22.51 -1.69 17.26
C ILE A 124 23.83 -1.79 18.05
N ALA A 125 24.15 -0.79 18.86
CA ALA A 125 25.38 -0.76 19.65
C ALA A 125 25.44 -1.88 20.71
N ALA A 126 24.29 -2.29 21.26
CA ALA A 126 24.19 -3.42 22.18
C ALA A 126 24.30 -4.79 21.49
N GLY A 127 24.22 -4.83 20.15
CA GLY A 127 24.22 -6.07 19.37
C GLY A 127 22.86 -6.79 19.34
N ASP A 128 21.78 -6.14 19.78
CA ASP A 128 20.42 -6.70 19.77
C ASP A 128 19.88 -6.84 18.34
N ILE A 129 20.23 -5.90 17.46
CA ILE A 129 19.90 -5.90 16.04
C ILE A 129 21.09 -5.38 15.22
N TYR A 130 21.17 -5.74 13.94
CA TYR A 130 22.19 -5.19 13.04
C TYR A 130 21.69 -3.96 12.26
N GLN A 131 20.37 -3.85 12.04
CA GLN A 131 19.74 -2.79 11.24
C GLN A 131 18.26 -2.64 11.61
N ALA A 132 17.73 -1.41 11.53
CA ALA A 132 16.29 -1.12 11.56
C ALA A 132 15.92 -0.05 10.53
N ASN A 133 14.74 -0.19 9.90
CA ASN A 133 14.20 0.82 8.99
C ASN A 133 13.30 1.76 9.80
N LEU A 134 13.81 2.94 10.14
CA LEU A 134 13.07 3.95 10.89
C LEU A 134 12.40 4.92 9.91
N THR A 135 11.07 4.95 9.92
CA THR A 135 10.26 5.80 9.04
C THR A 135 9.24 6.60 9.84
N PHE A 136 8.78 7.71 9.25
CA PHE A 136 7.69 8.54 9.77
C PHE A 136 6.89 9.11 8.59
N GLY A 137 5.63 9.46 8.83
CA GLY A 137 4.74 9.96 7.80
C GLY A 137 4.98 11.43 7.45
N LEU A 138 4.69 11.77 6.19
CA LEU A 138 4.55 13.15 5.71
C LEU A 138 3.11 13.35 5.24
N THR A 139 2.53 14.51 5.53
CA THR A 139 1.19 14.87 5.05
C THR A 139 1.25 16.10 4.15
N ALA A 140 0.46 16.09 3.08
CA ALA A 140 0.26 17.23 2.21
C ALA A 140 -1.20 17.24 1.72
N GLU A 141 -1.70 18.41 1.37
CA GLU A 141 -3.02 18.57 0.74
C GLU A 141 -2.88 18.45 -0.77
N LEU A 142 -3.77 17.67 -1.38
CA LEU A 142 -3.86 17.50 -2.83
C LEU A 142 -4.91 18.46 -3.41
N GLN A 143 -4.50 19.29 -4.37
CA GLN A 143 -5.38 20.05 -5.24
C GLN A 143 -5.44 19.36 -6.62
N GLY A 144 -6.65 19.02 -7.07
CA GLY A 144 -6.87 18.21 -8.27
C GLY A 144 -7.41 16.82 -7.91
N SER A 145 -7.16 15.83 -8.75
CA SER A 145 -7.57 14.44 -8.51
C SER A 145 -6.38 13.50 -8.35
N VAL A 146 -6.59 12.38 -7.65
CA VAL A 146 -5.56 11.34 -7.46
C VAL A 146 -5.14 10.74 -8.80
N GLU A 147 -6.07 10.60 -9.74
CA GLU A 147 -5.77 10.15 -11.10
C GLU A 147 -4.80 11.09 -11.81
N ARG A 148 -5.00 12.41 -11.66
CA ARG A 148 -4.10 13.39 -12.27
C ARG A 148 -2.72 13.38 -11.61
N LEU A 149 -2.67 13.22 -10.28
CA LEU A 149 -1.40 13.07 -9.57
C LEU A 149 -0.63 11.83 -10.05
N LEU A 150 -1.32 10.70 -10.21
CA LEU A 150 -0.72 9.49 -10.76
C LEU A 150 -0.20 9.74 -12.18
N ASP A 151 -1.01 10.33 -13.05
CA ASP A 151 -0.64 10.67 -14.43
C ASP A 151 0.62 11.58 -14.49
N ASP A 152 0.67 12.62 -13.65
CA ASP A 152 1.83 13.54 -13.56
C ASP A 152 3.09 12.82 -13.02
N LEU A 153 2.94 11.88 -12.07
CA LEU A 153 4.05 11.08 -11.53
C LEU A 153 4.58 10.05 -12.54
N SER A 154 3.70 9.37 -13.28
CA SER A 154 4.11 8.40 -14.30
C SER A 154 4.88 9.06 -15.44
N ALA A 155 4.61 10.35 -15.72
CA ALA A 155 5.30 11.11 -16.76
C ALA A 155 6.68 11.64 -16.33
N TYR A 156 7.03 11.58 -15.03
CA TYR A 156 8.30 12.05 -14.49
C TYR A 156 9.38 10.96 -14.40
N GLN A 157 9.00 9.68 -14.56
CA GLN A 157 9.90 8.52 -14.50
C GLN A 157 10.64 8.30 -15.83
#